data_AF-A0A0B3RWS4-F1
#
_entry.id   AF-A0A0B3RWS4-F1
#
_cell.length_a   1.000
_cell.length_b   1.000
_cell.length_c   1.000
_cell.angle_alpha   90.00
_cell.angle_beta   90.00
_cell.angle_gamma   90.00
#
_symmetry.space_group_name_H-M   'P 1'
#
loop_
_entity.id
_entity.type
_entity.pdbx_description
1 polymer ?
#
loop_
_entity_poly.entity_id
_entity_poly.type
_entity_poly.pdbx_seq_one_letter_code
_entity_poly.pdbx_strand_id
1 'polypeptide(L)'
;MITLDDIEDMTCLTREEIEAVAEHDRLPDVSASCLAEYMMHQHHGAAKVQQMICEDIREALHRGDKAHARELYGVLHHFLKEHPDAARGASA
;
A
#
# COMPACT_ATOMS: atom_id res chain seq x y z
N MET A 1 -4.70 -10.86 24.50
CA MET A 1 -4.01 -9.60 24.18
C MET A 1 -3.95 -9.52 22.67
N ILE A 2 -4.32 -8.39 22.07
CA ILE A 2 -4.27 -8.24 20.61
C ILE A 2 -2.81 -7.97 20.18
N THR A 3 -2.37 -8.62 19.12
CA THR A 3 -1.01 -8.53 18.55
C THR A 3 -1.01 -7.72 17.25
N LEU A 4 0.17 -7.45 16.68
CA LEU A 4 0.27 -6.78 15.38
C LEU A 4 -0.35 -7.62 14.27
N ASP A 5 -0.02 -8.92 14.20
CA ASP A 5 -0.66 -9.86 13.28
C ASP A 5 -2.19 -9.82 13.36
N ASP A 6 -2.77 -9.78 14.58
CA ASP A 6 -4.22 -9.69 14.76
C ASP A 6 -4.80 -8.38 14.18
N ILE A 7 -4.03 -7.28 14.17
CA ILE A 7 -4.45 -5.98 13.63
C ILE A 7 -4.32 -5.97 12.11
N GLU A 8 -3.22 -6.51 11.57
CA GLU A 8 -2.99 -6.61 10.12
C GLU A 8 -4.01 -7.53 9.45
N ASP A 9 -4.31 -8.68 10.07
CA ASP A 9 -5.30 -9.65 9.59
C ASP A 9 -6.74 -9.12 9.61
N MET A 10 -7.01 -8.01 10.32
CA MET A 10 -8.31 -7.33 10.32
C MET A 10 -8.45 -6.30 9.19
N THR A 11 -7.39 -6.05 8.41
CA THR A 11 -7.44 -5.12 7.28
C THR A 11 -7.79 -5.82 5.97
N CYS A 12 -8.27 -5.07 4.98
CA CYS A 12 -8.50 -5.60 3.62
C CYS A 12 -7.22 -5.71 2.77
N LEU A 13 -6.03 -5.60 3.38
CA LEU A 13 -4.74 -5.48 2.69
C LEU A 13 -3.78 -6.57 3.17
N THR A 14 -2.81 -6.94 2.33
CA THR A 14 -1.72 -7.80 2.75
C THR A 14 -0.68 -7.04 3.56
N ARG A 15 0.20 -7.77 4.26
CA ARG A 15 1.27 -7.17 5.07
C ARG A 15 2.23 -6.35 4.22
N GLU A 16 2.58 -6.86 3.04
CA GLU A 16 3.44 -6.15 2.11
C GLU A 16 2.80 -4.84 1.59
N GLU A 17 1.48 -4.81 1.47
CA GLU A 17 0.74 -3.59 1.11
C GLU A 17 0.69 -2.60 2.27
N ILE A 18 0.52 -3.07 3.51
CA ILE A 18 0.59 -2.25 4.72
C ILE A 18 2.01 -1.69 4.90
N GLU A 19 3.04 -2.50 4.69
CA GLU A 19 4.45 -2.09 4.73
C GLU A 19 4.73 -1.00 3.70
N ALA A 20 4.19 -1.10 2.48
CA ALA A 20 4.33 -0.05 1.48
C ALA A 20 3.71 1.28 1.94
N VAL A 21 2.53 1.25 2.59
CA VAL A 21 1.92 2.45 3.18
C VAL A 21 2.75 2.99 4.35
N ALA A 22 3.27 2.09 5.19
CA ALA A 22 4.14 2.43 6.32
C ALA A 22 5.41 3.14 5.86
N GLU A 23 6.05 2.64 4.80
CA GLU A 23 7.26 3.23 4.22
C GLU A 23 6.98 4.63 3.66
N HIS A 24 5.91 4.77 2.86
CA HIS A 24 5.57 6.02 2.19
C HIS A 24 5.36 7.17 3.17
N ASP A 25 4.47 6.98 4.15
CA ASP A 25 4.11 8.00 5.13
C ASP A 25 5.04 8.01 6.37
N ARG A 26 6.01 7.07 6.42
CA ARG A 26 6.93 6.84 7.55
C ARG A 26 6.18 6.61 8.87
N LEU A 27 5.18 5.75 8.81
CA LEU A 27 4.33 5.39 9.93
C LEU A 27 4.79 4.07 10.57
N PRO A 28 4.60 3.89 11.88
CA PRO A 28 4.70 2.57 12.50
C PRO A 28 3.63 1.62 11.96
N ASP A 29 3.91 0.32 11.89
CA ASP A 29 3.05 -0.70 11.27
C ASP A 29 1.60 -0.63 11.76
N VAL A 30 1.36 -0.57 13.08
CA VAL A 30 0.00 -0.44 13.64
C VAL A 30 -0.74 0.80 13.11
N SER A 31 -0.04 1.92 12.94
CA SER A 31 -0.63 3.15 12.41
C SER A 31 -0.89 3.05 10.91
N ALA A 32 0.01 2.38 10.18
CA ALA A 32 -0.16 2.08 8.77
C ALA A 32 -1.35 1.14 8.53
N SER A 33 -1.51 0.07 9.31
CA SER A 33 -2.67 -0.84 9.22
C SER A 33 -3.99 -0.08 9.42
N CYS A 34 -4.05 0.80 10.42
CA CYS A 34 -5.24 1.61 10.68
C CYS A 34 -5.52 2.61 9.55
N LEU A 35 -4.48 3.26 9.03
CA LEU A 35 -4.61 4.22 7.94
C LEU A 35 -5.06 3.52 6.65
N ALA A 36 -4.47 2.38 6.35
CA ALA A 36 -4.72 1.66 5.12
C ALA A 36 -6.15 1.09 5.13
N GLU A 37 -6.60 0.48 6.24
CA GLU A 37 -8.00 0.08 6.42
C GLU A 37 -8.95 1.28 6.30
N TYR A 38 -8.62 2.41 6.93
CA TYR A 38 -9.42 3.63 6.80
C TYR A 38 -9.49 4.14 5.35
N MET A 39 -8.41 4.05 4.57
CA MET A 39 -8.40 4.43 3.16
C MET A 39 -9.29 3.49 2.33
N MET A 40 -9.26 2.19 2.59
CA MET A 40 -10.08 1.22 1.83
C MET A 40 -11.59 1.46 1.95
N HIS A 41 -12.04 2.15 3.00
CA HIS A 41 -13.45 2.53 3.19
C HIS A 41 -13.80 3.90 2.62
N GLN A 42 -12.83 4.66 2.12
CA GLN A 42 -13.06 5.96 1.49
C GLN A 42 -13.28 5.85 -0.01
N HIS A 43 -14.08 6.78 -0.55
CA HIS A 43 -14.25 6.90 -1.98
C HIS A 43 -12.89 7.22 -2.64
N HIS A 44 -12.48 6.40 -3.61
CA HIS A 44 -11.15 6.44 -4.25
C HIS A 44 -9.94 6.14 -3.34
N GLY A 45 -10.14 5.64 -2.12
CA GLY A 45 -9.01 5.38 -1.24
C GLY A 45 -8.06 4.29 -1.75
N ALA A 46 -8.59 3.25 -2.40
CA ALA A 46 -7.76 2.25 -3.09
C ALA A 46 -6.88 2.87 -4.19
N ALA A 47 -7.39 3.86 -4.93
CA ALA A 47 -6.59 4.58 -5.92
C ALA A 47 -5.48 5.41 -5.27
N LYS A 48 -5.70 5.92 -4.05
CA LYS A 48 -4.68 6.64 -3.29
C LYS A 48 -3.54 5.73 -2.83
N VAL A 49 -3.87 4.53 -2.33
CA VAL A 49 -2.86 3.50 -1.98
C VAL A 49 -2.05 3.09 -3.22
N GLN A 50 -2.73 2.87 -4.36
CA GLN A 50 -2.07 2.60 -5.63
C GLN A 50 -1.09 3.71 -6.04
N GLN A 51 -1.48 4.98 -5.84
CA GLN A 51 -0.63 6.12 -6.12
C GLN A 51 0.61 6.16 -5.21
N MET A 52 0.45 5.91 -3.91
CA MET A 52 1.56 5.85 -2.94
C MET A 52 2.61 4.82 -3.39
N ILE A 53 2.18 3.59 -3.66
CA ILE A 53 3.07 2.51 -4.12
C ILE A 53 3.79 2.92 -5.42
N CYS A 54 3.08 3.57 -6.36
CA CYS A 54 3.68 4.06 -7.60
C CYS A 54 4.72 5.17 -7.39
N GLU A 55 4.50 6.06 -6.42
CA GLU A 55 5.44 7.10 -6.06
C GLU A 55 6.71 6.49 -5.46
N ASP A 56 6.58 5.51 -4.57
CA ASP A 56 7.72 4.82 -3.96
C ASP A 56 8.54 4.04 -4.98
N ILE A 57 7.88 3.39 -5.95
CA ILE A 57 8.58 2.75 -7.08
C ILE A 57 9.41 3.78 -7.84
N ARG A 58 8.85 4.96 -8.14
CA ARG A 58 9.57 6.03 -8.85
C ARG A 58 10.75 6.52 -8.04
N GLU A 59 10.57 6.71 -6.73
CA GLU A 59 11.65 7.11 -5.85
C GLU A 59 12.77 6.07 -5.75
N ALA A 60 12.43 4.79 -5.59
CA ALA A 60 13.38 3.67 -5.57
C ALA A 60 14.19 3.62 -6.87
N LEU A 61 13.52 3.75 -8.02
CA LEU A 61 14.17 3.82 -9.32
C LEU A 61 15.09 5.05 -9.45
N HIS A 62 14.69 6.22 -8.97
CA HIS A 62 15.53 7.42 -8.97
C HIS A 62 16.78 7.26 -8.08
N ARG A 63 16.67 6.56 -6.95
CA ARG A 63 17.79 6.23 -6.06
C ARG A 63 18.70 5.12 -6.64
N GLY A 64 18.29 4.46 -7.72
CA GLY A 64 18.99 3.33 -8.31
C GLY A 64 18.75 1.99 -7.62
N ASP A 65 17.81 1.94 -6.67
CA ASP A 65 17.45 0.74 -5.92
C ASP A 65 16.45 -0.11 -6.70
N LYS A 66 16.98 -0.89 -7.65
CA LYS A 66 16.18 -1.76 -8.51
C LYS A 66 15.63 -2.98 -7.78
N ALA A 67 16.22 -3.36 -6.65
CA ALA A 67 15.73 -4.49 -5.85
C ALA A 67 14.43 -4.07 -5.17
N HIS A 68 14.47 -2.94 -4.46
CA HIS A 68 13.30 -2.39 -3.78
C HIS A 68 12.16 -2.04 -4.75
N ALA A 69 12.50 -1.41 -5.90
CA ALA A 69 11.50 -1.12 -6.92
C ALA A 69 10.81 -2.38 -7.48
N ARG A 70 11.50 -3.53 -7.50
CA ARG A 70 10.92 -4.81 -7.95
C ARG A 70 10.00 -5.40 -6.90
N GLU A 71 10.34 -5.28 -5.62
CA GLU A 71 9.49 -5.70 -4.50
C GLU A 71 8.18 -4.91 -4.51
N LEU A 72 8.27 -3.57 -4.53
CA LEU A 72 7.11 -2.68 -4.62
C LEU A 72 6.26 -2.92 -5.89
N TYR A 73 6.88 -3.28 -7.02
CA TYR A 73 6.12 -3.66 -8.21
C TYR A 73 5.31 -4.96 -8.02
N GLY A 74 5.86 -5.92 -7.27
CA GLY A 74 5.14 -7.13 -6.89
C GLY A 74 3.92 -6.82 -6.03
N VAL A 75 4.10 -5.93 -5.04
CA VAL A 75 3.03 -5.41 -4.18
C VAL A 75 1.95 -4.72 -5.03
N LEU A 76 2.34 -3.79 -5.90
CA LEU A 76 1.42 -3.09 -6.79
C LEU A 76 0.61 -4.05 -7.68
N HIS A 77 1.27 -5.07 -8.22
CA HIS A 77 0.60 -6.04 -9.08
C HIS A 77 -0.41 -6.89 -8.31
N HIS A 78 -0.10 -7.28 -7.07
CA HIS A 78 -1.05 -7.96 -6.19
C HIS A 78 -2.24 -7.05 -5.86
N PHE A 79 -1.95 -5.83 -5.42
CA PHE A 79 -2.95 -4.83 -5.04
C PHE A 79 -3.95 -4.53 -6.16
N LEU A 80 -3.47 -4.33 -7.39
CA LEU A 80 -4.35 -4.07 -8.54
C LEU A 80 -5.22 -5.27 -8.95
N LYS A 81 -4.78 -6.49 -8.62
CA LYS A 81 -5.54 -7.71 -8.89
C LYS A 81 -6.70 -7.86 -7.90
N GLU A 82 -6.47 -7.56 -6.63
CA GLU A 82 -7.48 -7.60 -5.57
C GLU A 82 -8.40 -6.35 -5.61
N HIS A 83 -7.87 -5.19 -6.04
CA HIS A 83 -8.57 -3.90 -6.11
C HIS A 83 -8.55 -3.30 -7.52
N PRO A 84 -9.30 -3.87 -8.49
CA PRO A 84 -9.30 -3.41 -9.88
C PRO A 84 -9.87 -2.00 -10.07
N ASP A 85 -10.63 -1.50 -9.11
CA ASP A 85 -11.17 -0.14 -9.05
C ASP A 85 -10.09 0.91 -8.72
N ALA A 86 -9.00 0.52 -8.07
CA ALA A 86 -7.85 1.39 -7.81
C ALA A 86 -7.24 1.95 -9.11
N ALA A 87 -7.15 1.12 -10.15
CA ALA A 87 -6.67 1.54 -11.48
C ALA A 87 -7.60 2.56 -12.15
N ARG A 88 -8.90 2.56 -11.82
CA ARG A 88 -9.90 3.44 -12.44
C ARG A 88 -9.98 4.79 -11.75
N GLY A 89 -9.71 4.85 -10.44
CA GLY A 89 -9.73 6.09 -9.67
C GLY A 89 -8.55 7.02 -9.93
N ALA A 90 -7.42 6.52 -10.44
CA ALA A 90 -6.22 7.33 -10.72
C ALA A 90 -6.37 8.31 -11.92
N SER A 91 -7.50 8.28 -12.64
CA SER A 91 -7.74 9.10 -13.84
C SER A 91 -8.93 10.08 -13.71
N ALA A 92 -9.48 10.27 -12.51
CA ALA A 92 -10.63 11.14 -12.25
C ALA A 92 -10.23 12.46 -11.58
#